data_AF-A0A6C0EXA1-F1
#
_entry.id   AF-A0A6C0EXA1-F1
#
_cell.length_a   1.000
_cell.length_b   1.000
_cell.length_c   1.000
_cell.angle_alpha   90.00
_cell.angle_beta   90.00
_cell.angle_gamma   90.00
#
_symmetry.space_group_name_H-M   'P 1'
#
loop_
_entity.id
_entity.type
_entity.pdbx_description
1 polymer ?
#
loop_
_entity_poly.entity_id
_entity_poly.type
_entity_poly.pdbx_seq_one_letter_code
_entity_poly.pdbx_strand_id
1 'polypeptide(L)'
;MGNSSSTLESKSSLKHTTSTSRDSQDIKNLAESNSKFLSKLNDIATNYILGQNFQDMIRLTNSKYCDDLVIITSKLLKKSYSNQEIHYAYQKIFNKGVGTGLGIGQDINKDSVFVNKRDAVLGGSMSTEQKKKMCVDIAKYYVKIAHLFAAIMTTLNPVFSWRSSASSSRALLRPHVAEEEKKEDKKEEIKFTATLEEKHYISEMAQDIKVEDLNFCNSRISDLMDMEELTDLMDGKNVIPGGVEKVSTIKIKTNLCSGNLNNNNEGYSRKKTVYDLPGFAELSRLYYDGYNSSKGRFDRMSAANEEEKKRNVALLYTLFTGDKNPPKDIKSFKDIPLHSFSEDVECDNMDSIFNKTYMGTTKDKLFVDYVDMVKKMIFVSNMIRNSLLEIIDKIFIRNDTGADTGADAGADAGADTVKEKYVIDHTLTYEALDILIVEARKIILKLYISCERDFMNTLKIFQAIIETQILETSKRQIKELEKSIEAEYAA
;
A
#
# COMPACT_ATOMS: atom_id res chain seq x y z
N MET A 1 82.96 -0.18 -59.28
CA MET A 1 83.28 0.88 -58.30
C MET A 1 81.97 1.49 -57.82
N GLY A 2 81.74 1.55 -56.51
CA GLY A 2 80.93 2.58 -55.84
C GLY A 2 79.39 2.52 -55.88
N ASN A 3 78.80 1.95 -54.82
CA ASN A 3 77.82 2.55 -53.89
C ASN A 3 76.48 3.19 -54.34
N SER A 4 75.40 2.50 -53.97
CA SER A 4 74.30 2.86 -53.02
C SER A 4 73.19 3.90 -53.32
N SER A 5 71.95 3.38 -53.16
CA SER A 5 70.78 3.89 -52.39
C SER A 5 69.66 4.74 -53.02
N SER A 6 68.50 4.07 -53.16
CA SER A 6 67.12 4.38 -52.67
C SER A 6 66.44 5.71 -52.99
N THR A 7 65.18 5.64 -53.45
CA THR A 7 63.96 6.49 -53.18
C THR A 7 62.99 6.34 -54.36
N LEU A 8 61.67 6.50 -54.33
CA LEU A 8 60.60 6.62 -53.33
C LEU A 8 59.29 6.49 -54.15
N GLU A 9 58.27 5.84 -53.58
CA GLU A 9 56.94 5.64 -54.16
C GLU A 9 56.14 6.93 -54.37
N SER A 10 55.33 6.93 -55.43
CA SER A 10 54.46 8.01 -55.87
C SER A 10 53.22 8.18 -54.97
N LYS A 11 53.01 9.40 -54.45
CA LYS A 11 51.76 9.85 -53.80
C LYS A 11 50.69 10.20 -54.84
N SER A 12 49.51 9.57 -54.74
CA SER A 12 48.26 10.06 -55.32
C SER A 12 47.32 10.43 -54.16
N SER A 13 46.95 11.71 -54.09
CA SER A 13 46.04 12.27 -53.09
C SER A 13 44.58 11.99 -53.45
N LEU A 14 43.84 11.31 -52.56
CA LEU A 14 42.39 11.43 -52.47
C LEU A 14 42.01 11.98 -51.09
N LYS A 15 41.35 13.14 -51.08
CA LYS A 15 40.74 13.75 -49.91
C LYS A 15 39.50 12.95 -49.49
N HIS A 16 39.60 12.20 -48.40
CA HIS A 16 38.46 11.77 -47.59
C HIS A 16 38.73 12.20 -46.16
N THR A 17 37.93 13.12 -45.62
CA THR A 17 37.55 13.20 -44.20
C THR A 17 36.82 14.51 -43.93
N THR A 18 35.55 14.45 -43.52
CA THR A 18 34.90 15.45 -42.63
C THR A 18 33.44 15.09 -42.22
N SER A 19 32.83 13.98 -42.68
CA SER A 19 31.43 13.66 -42.31
C SER A 19 31.25 12.86 -41.01
N THR A 20 32.21 12.04 -40.59
CA THR A 20 31.99 11.02 -39.53
C THR A 20 31.90 11.58 -38.09
N SER A 21 32.37 12.80 -37.83
CA SER A 21 32.41 13.38 -36.47
C SER A 21 31.15 14.16 -36.08
N ARG A 22 30.43 14.75 -37.04
CA ARG A 22 29.19 15.50 -36.76
C ARG A 22 28.04 14.55 -36.46
N ASP A 23 27.90 13.49 -37.26
CA ASP A 23 26.86 12.47 -37.08
C ASP A 23 26.92 11.81 -35.70
N SER A 24 28.13 11.58 -35.15
CA SER A 24 28.31 10.96 -33.82
C SER A 24 27.96 11.91 -32.66
N GLN A 25 28.15 13.22 -32.84
CA GLN A 25 27.78 14.25 -31.86
C GLN A 25 26.26 14.47 -31.86
N ASP A 26 25.64 14.51 -33.04
CA ASP A 26 24.19 14.69 -33.21
C ASP A 26 23.41 13.50 -32.64
N ILE A 27 23.93 12.27 -32.77
CA ILE A 27 23.35 11.06 -32.14
C ILE A 27 23.42 11.15 -30.61
N LYS A 28 24.53 11.63 -30.03
CA LYS A 28 24.66 11.80 -28.57
C LYS A 28 23.69 12.86 -28.05
N ASN A 29 23.63 14.01 -28.70
CA ASN A 29 22.72 15.11 -28.33
C ASN A 29 21.25 14.68 -28.41
N LEU A 30 20.89 13.89 -29.43
CA LEU A 30 19.54 13.34 -29.58
C LEU A 30 19.20 12.32 -28.48
N ALA A 31 20.15 11.43 -28.15
CA ALA A 31 19.97 10.46 -27.06
C ALA A 31 19.82 11.15 -25.70
N GLU A 32 20.58 12.21 -25.46
CA GLU A 32 20.50 13.03 -24.24
C GLU A 32 19.18 13.78 -24.13
N SER A 33 18.71 14.40 -25.22
CA SER A 33 17.41 15.06 -25.29
C SER A 33 16.25 14.08 -25.03
N ASN A 34 16.30 12.89 -25.61
CA ASN A 34 15.27 11.87 -25.44
C ASN A 34 15.26 11.26 -24.02
N SER A 35 16.42 11.11 -23.40
CA SER A 35 16.54 10.68 -22.00
C SER A 35 15.93 11.73 -21.05
N LYS A 36 16.23 13.02 -21.29
CA LYS A 36 15.67 14.14 -20.53
C LYS A 36 14.15 14.23 -20.64
N PHE A 37 13.58 13.88 -21.80
CA PHE A 37 12.14 13.79 -21.99
C PHE A 37 11.48 12.73 -21.09
N LEU A 38 11.98 11.48 -21.12
CA LEU A 38 11.42 10.40 -20.29
C LEU A 38 11.55 10.73 -18.80
N SER A 39 12.67 11.34 -18.40
CA SER A 39 12.88 11.78 -17.02
C SER A 39 11.87 12.83 -16.58
N LYS A 40 11.61 13.85 -17.40
CA LYS A 40 10.58 14.86 -17.11
C LYS A 40 9.18 14.26 -17.03
N LEU A 41 8.87 13.27 -17.85
CA LEU A 41 7.57 12.60 -17.82
C LEU A 41 7.39 11.79 -16.53
N ASN A 42 8.42 11.05 -16.12
CA ASN A 42 8.44 10.34 -14.84
C ASN A 42 8.31 11.31 -13.66
N ASP A 43 9.02 12.44 -13.66
CA ASP A 43 8.91 13.48 -12.62
C ASP A 43 7.47 14.02 -12.48
N ILE A 44 6.82 14.37 -13.59
CA ILE A 44 5.43 14.86 -13.58
C ILE A 44 4.49 13.79 -13.02
N ALA A 45 4.63 12.55 -13.49
CA ALA A 45 3.80 11.45 -13.04
C ALA A 45 4.03 11.15 -11.55
N THR A 46 5.27 11.17 -11.07
CA THR A 46 5.60 10.96 -9.67
C THR A 46 4.99 12.02 -8.77
N ASN A 47 5.15 13.30 -9.12
CA ASN A 47 4.55 14.40 -8.36
C ASN A 47 3.03 14.28 -8.30
N TYR A 48 2.41 13.90 -9.41
CA TYR A 48 0.97 13.66 -9.45
C TYR A 48 0.56 12.50 -8.55
N ILE A 49 1.24 11.33 -8.63
CA ILE A 49 0.89 10.10 -7.92
C ILE A 49 1.16 10.21 -6.41
N LEU A 50 2.34 10.67 -6.00
CA LEU A 50 2.69 10.80 -4.58
C LEU A 50 1.92 11.95 -3.88
N GLY A 51 1.50 12.94 -4.66
CA GLY A 51 0.68 14.06 -4.21
C GLY A 51 -0.83 13.77 -4.15
N GLN A 52 -1.31 12.60 -4.59
CA GLN A 52 -2.75 12.30 -4.57
C GLN A 52 -3.31 12.29 -3.15
N ASN A 53 -4.51 12.85 -3.01
CA ASN A 53 -5.34 12.64 -1.82
C ASN A 53 -6.14 11.33 -1.95
N PHE A 54 -6.78 10.91 -0.87
CA PHE A 54 -7.61 9.70 -0.83
C PHE A 54 -8.77 9.70 -1.81
N GLN A 55 -9.43 10.84 -2.00
CA GLN A 55 -10.54 10.94 -2.94
C GLN A 55 -10.07 10.74 -4.38
N ASP A 56 -8.88 11.20 -4.73
CA ASP A 56 -8.26 10.94 -6.03
C ASP A 56 -7.93 9.46 -6.21
N MET A 57 -7.42 8.80 -5.16
CA MET A 57 -7.19 7.35 -5.16
C MET A 57 -8.50 6.56 -5.34
N ILE A 58 -9.57 6.92 -4.63
CA ILE A 58 -10.90 6.33 -4.82
C ILE A 58 -11.41 6.58 -6.23
N ARG A 59 -11.24 7.79 -6.77
CA ARG A 59 -11.67 8.12 -8.14
C ARG A 59 -10.95 7.27 -9.17
N LEU A 60 -9.73 6.79 -8.91
CA LEU A 60 -9.07 5.80 -9.77
C LEU A 60 -9.80 4.43 -9.78
N THR A 61 -10.70 4.14 -8.85
CA THR A 61 -11.59 2.98 -8.96
C THR A 61 -12.76 3.24 -9.92
N ASN A 62 -13.09 4.51 -10.18
CA ASN A 62 -14.11 4.90 -11.14
C ASN A 62 -13.58 4.82 -12.56
N SER A 63 -14.15 3.87 -13.32
CA SER A 63 -13.80 3.65 -14.71
C SER A 63 -13.80 4.92 -15.57
N LYS A 64 -14.80 5.81 -15.45
CA LYS A 64 -14.93 6.99 -16.32
C LYS A 64 -13.81 8.00 -16.05
N TYR A 65 -13.45 8.19 -14.78
CA TYR A 65 -12.39 9.11 -14.38
C TYR A 65 -11.02 8.67 -14.94
N CYS A 66 -10.72 7.37 -14.87
CA CYS A 66 -9.50 6.82 -15.47
C CYS A 66 -9.45 7.01 -16.99
N ASP A 67 -10.59 6.88 -17.67
CA ASP A 67 -10.70 7.05 -19.11
C ASP A 67 -10.33 8.47 -19.52
N ASP A 68 -10.91 9.44 -18.82
CA ASP A 68 -10.62 10.86 -19.03
C ASP A 68 -9.14 11.14 -18.77
N LEU A 69 -8.55 10.57 -17.72
CA LEU A 69 -7.12 10.72 -17.42
C LEU A 69 -6.23 10.19 -18.53
N VAL A 70 -6.51 8.98 -19.07
CA VAL A 70 -5.74 8.42 -20.20
C VAL A 70 -5.92 9.28 -21.46
N ILE A 71 -7.14 9.72 -21.74
CA ILE A 71 -7.45 10.55 -22.91
C ILE A 71 -6.75 11.91 -22.82
N ILE A 72 -6.83 12.59 -21.68
CA ILE A 72 -6.19 13.89 -21.47
C ILE A 72 -4.67 13.74 -21.54
N THR A 73 -4.10 12.74 -20.85
CA THR A 73 -2.66 12.47 -20.87
C THR A 73 -2.16 12.18 -22.28
N SER A 74 -2.85 11.33 -23.05
CA SER A 74 -2.45 11.02 -24.43
C SER A 74 -2.53 12.23 -25.37
N LYS A 75 -3.54 13.10 -25.19
CA LYS A 75 -3.67 14.36 -25.95
C LYS A 75 -2.54 15.33 -25.63
N LEU A 76 -2.18 15.48 -24.35
CA LEU A 76 -1.06 16.31 -23.90
C LEU A 76 0.26 15.78 -24.48
N LEU A 77 0.52 14.47 -24.37
CA LEU A 77 1.72 13.84 -24.94
C LEU A 77 1.82 14.08 -26.46
N LYS A 78 0.73 13.91 -27.19
CA LYS A 78 0.71 14.10 -28.65
C LYS A 78 1.03 15.53 -29.07
N LYS A 79 0.52 16.53 -28.32
CA LYS A 79 0.70 17.97 -28.60
C LYS A 79 2.08 18.47 -28.19
N SER A 80 2.59 17.99 -27.07
CA SER A 80 3.78 18.55 -26.42
C SER A 80 5.10 17.98 -26.92
N TYR A 81 5.10 16.82 -27.60
CA TYR A 81 6.34 16.10 -27.92
C TYR A 81 6.44 15.63 -29.38
N SER A 82 7.67 15.48 -29.85
CA SER A 82 8.03 15.04 -31.20
C SER A 82 7.76 13.55 -31.42
N ASN A 83 7.81 13.12 -32.68
CA ASN A 83 7.66 11.70 -33.03
C ASN A 83 8.78 10.85 -32.44
N GLN A 84 10.00 11.38 -32.41
CA GLN A 84 11.19 10.67 -31.91
C GLN A 84 11.15 10.49 -30.39
N GLU A 85 10.75 11.52 -29.64
CA GLU A 85 10.60 11.45 -28.18
C GLU A 85 9.55 10.40 -27.78
N ILE A 86 8.37 10.44 -28.41
CA ILE A 86 7.29 9.46 -28.15
C ILE A 86 7.76 8.04 -28.49
N HIS A 87 8.45 7.88 -29.62
CA HIS A 87 8.98 6.58 -30.02
C HIS A 87 10.01 6.05 -29.03
N TYR A 88 10.93 6.91 -28.56
CA TYR A 88 11.94 6.57 -27.57
C TYR A 88 11.31 6.13 -26.24
N ALA A 89 10.38 6.91 -25.68
CA ALA A 89 9.70 6.53 -24.44
C ALA A 89 8.91 5.23 -24.60
N TYR A 90 8.20 5.06 -25.72
CA TYR A 90 7.49 3.82 -26.00
C TYR A 90 8.46 2.63 -26.05
N GLN A 91 9.60 2.74 -26.73
CA GLN A 91 10.60 1.68 -26.74
C GLN A 91 11.16 1.40 -25.33
N LYS A 92 11.45 2.43 -24.54
CA LYS A 92 11.99 2.21 -23.18
C LYS A 92 10.98 1.52 -22.25
N ILE A 93 9.71 1.88 -22.34
CA ILE A 93 8.65 1.31 -21.49
C ILE A 93 8.25 -0.10 -21.96
N PHE A 94 8.16 -0.34 -23.27
CA PHE A 94 7.52 -1.53 -23.83
C PHE A 94 8.47 -2.51 -24.53
N ASN A 95 9.72 -2.15 -24.81
CA ASN A 95 10.63 -3.05 -25.51
C ASN A 95 11.33 -3.99 -24.50
N LYS A 96 11.22 -5.30 -24.74
CA LYS A 96 11.91 -6.31 -23.95
C LYS A 96 13.41 -6.10 -24.13
N GLY A 97 14.09 -5.58 -23.11
CA GLY A 97 15.53 -5.59 -23.06
C GLY A 97 16.01 -7.03 -23.25
N VAL A 98 16.83 -7.27 -24.27
CA VAL A 98 17.68 -8.44 -24.33
C VAL A 98 18.57 -8.41 -23.09
N GLY A 99 18.24 -9.24 -22.10
CA GLY A 99 19.10 -9.63 -20.99
C GLY A 99 19.16 -8.70 -19.78
N THR A 100 18.28 -8.95 -18.79
CA THR A 100 18.70 -9.31 -17.43
C THR A 100 17.69 -10.33 -16.89
N GLY A 101 18.20 -11.42 -16.32
CA GLY A 101 17.48 -12.68 -16.19
C GLY A 101 16.36 -12.67 -15.14
N LEU A 102 15.13 -12.82 -15.59
CA LEU A 102 14.06 -13.53 -14.89
C LEU A 102 13.29 -14.31 -15.96
N GLY A 103 13.74 -15.53 -16.24
CA GLY A 103 13.15 -16.38 -17.26
C GLY A 103 11.89 -17.07 -16.74
N ILE A 104 10.72 -16.72 -17.27
CA ILE A 104 9.57 -17.61 -17.44
C ILE A 104 8.86 -17.20 -18.74
N GLY A 105 8.63 -18.16 -19.63
CA GLY A 105 8.08 -17.95 -20.97
C GLY A 105 6.55 -18.03 -21.07
N GLN A 106 6.05 -17.56 -22.22
CA GLN A 106 4.69 -17.64 -22.81
C GLN A 106 3.58 -16.90 -22.05
N ASP A 107 2.71 -16.07 -22.63
CA ASP A 107 2.08 -16.09 -23.96
C ASP A 107 1.97 -14.71 -24.64
N ILE A 108 1.95 -14.73 -25.97
CA ILE A 108 1.97 -13.57 -26.86
C ILE A 108 0.54 -13.16 -27.19
N ASN A 109 0.11 -11.95 -26.77
CA ASN A 109 -1.11 -11.35 -27.30
C ASN A 109 -0.80 -10.66 -28.65
N LYS A 110 -1.57 -11.02 -29.67
CA LYS A 110 -1.29 -10.89 -31.10
C LYS A 110 -1.65 -9.51 -31.68
N ASP A 111 -1.32 -8.45 -30.94
CA ASP A 111 -1.53 -7.05 -31.32
C ASP A 111 -0.25 -6.19 -31.24
N SER A 112 0.93 -6.82 -31.17
CA SER A 112 2.19 -6.10 -31.27
C SER A 112 2.34 -5.56 -32.69
N VAL A 113 2.19 -4.24 -32.83
CA VAL A 113 2.59 -3.50 -34.02
C VAL A 113 4.07 -3.80 -34.23
N PHE A 114 4.37 -4.63 -35.24
CA PHE A 114 5.73 -4.92 -35.68
C PHE A 114 6.37 -3.61 -36.12
N VAL A 115 7.15 -2.99 -35.22
CA VAL A 115 8.09 -1.94 -35.61
C VAL A 115 9.34 -2.65 -36.10
N ASN A 116 9.63 -2.54 -37.39
CA ASN A 116 10.83 -3.10 -37.98
C ASN A 116 12.06 -2.47 -37.33
N LYS A 117 13.05 -3.29 -36.95
CA LYS A 117 14.32 -2.89 -36.34
C LYS A 117 15.11 -1.85 -37.16
N ARG A 118 14.81 -1.72 -38.47
CA ARG A 118 15.40 -0.73 -39.37
C ARG A 118 14.78 0.68 -39.25
N ASP A 119 13.49 0.77 -38.89
CA ASP A 119 12.80 2.06 -38.70
C ASP A 119 13.18 2.73 -37.36
N ALA A 120 13.76 1.97 -36.43
CA ALA A 120 14.25 2.44 -35.15
C ALA A 120 15.56 3.25 -35.24
N VAL A 121 16.32 3.10 -36.33
CA VAL A 121 17.66 3.73 -36.50
C VAL A 121 17.64 4.85 -37.54
N LEU A 122 16.69 4.82 -38.48
CA LEU A 122 16.52 5.85 -39.50
C LEU A 122 15.08 6.33 -39.41
N GLY A 123 14.88 7.57 -38.93
CA GLY A 123 13.59 8.19 -38.65
C GLY A 123 12.58 8.09 -39.79
N GLY A 124 11.93 6.94 -39.89
CA GLY A 124 10.76 6.74 -40.71
C GLY A 124 9.65 7.65 -40.19
N SER A 125 8.92 8.29 -41.11
CA SER A 125 7.78 9.13 -40.78
C SER A 125 6.71 8.29 -40.06
N MET A 126 6.67 8.39 -38.73
CA MET A 126 5.62 7.79 -37.90
C MET A 126 4.28 8.44 -38.25
N SER A 127 3.30 7.63 -38.67
CA SER A 127 1.95 8.12 -38.97
C SER A 127 1.27 8.71 -37.73
N THR A 128 0.29 9.57 -37.96
CA THR A 128 -0.53 10.19 -36.90
C THR A 128 -1.23 9.15 -36.03
N GLU A 129 -1.68 8.06 -36.64
CA GLU A 129 -2.35 6.93 -36.00
C GLU A 129 -1.39 6.12 -35.12
N GLN A 130 -0.19 5.83 -35.61
CA GLN A 130 0.86 5.15 -34.83
C GLN A 130 1.28 5.98 -33.62
N LYS A 131 1.52 7.29 -33.81
CA LYS A 131 1.83 8.21 -32.71
C LYS A 131 0.72 8.21 -31.65
N LYS A 132 -0.54 8.29 -32.11
CA LYS A 132 -1.71 8.27 -31.22
C LYS A 132 -1.76 6.98 -30.39
N LYS A 133 -1.52 5.82 -31.00
CA LYS A 133 -1.47 4.54 -30.30
C LYS A 133 -0.36 4.52 -29.24
N MET A 134 0.86 4.93 -29.58
CA MET A 134 1.98 5.00 -28.64
C MET A 134 1.69 5.93 -27.45
N CYS A 135 1.13 7.12 -27.69
CA CYS A 135 0.73 8.03 -26.60
C CYS A 135 -0.32 7.42 -25.67
N VAL A 136 -1.28 6.67 -26.23
CA VAL A 136 -2.31 5.97 -25.44
C VAL A 136 -1.69 4.87 -24.59
N ASP A 137 -0.74 4.10 -25.14
CA ASP A 137 -0.06 3.04 -24.40
C ASP A 137 0.85 3.60 -23.29
N ILE A 138 1.60 4.68 -23.56
CA ILE A 138 2.37 5.39 -22.53
C ILE A 138 1.45 5.92 -21.41
N ALA A 139 0.30 6.49 -21.75
CA ALA A 139 -0.65 6.98 -20.75
C ALA A 139 -1.20 5.82 -19.87
N LYS A 140 -1.49 4.66 -20.46
CA LYS A 140 -1.91 3.46 -19.70
C LYS A 140 -0.86 3.02 -18.68
N TYR A 141 0.42 3.09 -19.05
CA TYR A 141 1.52 2.71 -18.18
C TYR A 141 1.51 3.53 -16.87
N TYR A 142 1.45 4.86 -16.95
CA TYR A 142 1.38 5.70 -15.75
C TYR A 142 0.09 5.54 -14.95
N VAL A 143 -1.05 5.31 -15.61
CA VAL A 143 -2.32 5.03 -14.92
C VAL A 143 -2.26 3.69 -14.17
N LYS A 144 -1.58 2.68 -14.70
CA LYS A 144 -1.34 1.42 -13.98
C LYS A 144 -0.46 1.64 -12.74
N ILE A 145 0.57 2.47 -12.82
CA ILE A 145 1.38 2.84 -11.63
C ILE A 145 0.50 3.51 -10.58
N ALA A 146 -0.36 4.44 -10.98
CA ALA A 146 -1.28 5.11 -10.06
C ALA A 146 -2.26 4.13 -9.40
N HIS A 147 -2.80 3.15 -10.13
CA HIS A 147 -3.64 2.10 -9.55
C HIS A 147 -2.90 1.23 -8.54
N LEU A 148 -1.66 0.84 -8.86
CA LEU A 148 -0.82 0.04 -7.96
C LEU A 148 -0.50 0.80 -6.67
N PHE A 149 -0.08 2.06 -6.80
CA PHE A 149 0.18 2.94 -5.66
C PHE A 149 -1.08 3.13 -4.79
N ALA A 150 -2.23 3.44 -5.41
CA ALA A 150 -3.49 3.60 -4.71
C ALA A 150 -3.89 2.34 -3.94
N ALA A 151 -3.79 1.15 -4.55
CA ALA A 151 -4.09 -0.11 -3.89
C ALA A 151 -3.20 -0.37 -2.67
N ILE A 152 -1.90 -0.08 -2.77
CA ILE A 152 -0.97 -0.24 -1.65
C ILE A 152 -1.30 0.76 -0.53
N MET A 153 -1.42 2.05 -0.85
CA MET A 153 -1.61 3.10 0.16
C MET A 153 -2.96 2.98 0.88
N THR A 154 -4.03 2.64 0.17
CA THR A 154 -5.36 2.43 0.76
C THR A 154 -5.46 1.14 1.58
N THR A 155 -4.67 0.11 1.26
CA THR A 155 -4.52 -1.09 2.12
C THR A 155 -3.71 -0.80 3.37
N LEU A 156 -2.60 -0.06 3.26
CA LEU A 156 -1.77 0.34 4.41
C LEU A 156 -2.51 1.32 5.33
N ASN A 157 -3.33 2.19 4.74
CA ASN A 157 -4.18 3.17 5.42
C ASN A 157 -3.45 3.90 6.57
N PRO A 158 -2.37 4.65 6.25
CA PRO A 158 -1.59 5.34 7.26
C PRO A 158 -2.37 6.46 7.94
N VAL A 159 -2.03 6.70 9.20
CA VAL A 159 -2.44 7.85 10.01
C VAL A 159 -1.19 8.66 10.33
N PHE A 160 -1.27 9.94 10.03
CA PHE A 160 -0.23 10.91 10.30
C PHE A 160 -0.49 11.53 11.66
N SER A 161 0.54 11.67 12.49
CA SER A 161 0.46 12.44 13.72
C SER A 161 1.60 13.45 13.81
N TRP A 162 1.32 14.65 14.30
CA TRP A 162 2.33 15.70 14.45
C TRP A 162 2.02 16.56 15.67
N ARG A 163 3.03 17.30 16.13
CA ARG A 163 2.87 18.24 17.26
C ARG A 163 2.91 19.68 16.77
N SER A 164 2.13 20.55 17.39
CA SER A 164 2.20 21.99 17.15
C SER A 164 2.06 22.80 18.44
N SER A 165 2.68 23.98 18.46
CA SER A 165 2.54 24.92 19.56
C SER A 165 1.21 25.67 19.47
N ALA A 166 0.51 25.81 20.61
CA ALA A 166 -0.82 26.41 20.71
C ALA A 166 -0.94 27.84 20.11
N SER A 167 0.17 28.57 19.96
CA SER A 167 0.23 29.93 19.39
C SER A 167 0.09 30.00 17.86
N SER A 168 0.11 28.88 17.13
CA SER A 168 -0.08 28.85 15.67
C SER A 168 -1.57 28.77 15.28
N SER A 169 -2.40 29.59 15.93
CA SER A 169 -3.86 29.49 16.01
C SER A 169 -4.64 29.81 14.72
N ARG A 170 -4.09 29.54 13.53
CA ARG A 170 -4.87 29.50 12.26
C ARG A 170 -5.26 28.09 11.83
N ALA A 171 -4.86 27.05 12.56
CA ALA A 171 -5.16 25.65 12.23
C ALA A 171 -6.52 25.12 12.77
N LEU A 172 -7.39 25.98 13.31
CA LEU A 172 -8.67 25.58 13.94
C LEU A 172 -9.85 25.38 12.95
N LEU A 173 -9.61 24.75 11.80
CA LEU A 173 -10.67 24.21 10.96
C LEU A 173 -10.55 22.67 10.95
N ARG A 174 -11.31 22.04 11.86
CA ARG A 174 -11.35 20.63 12.33
C ARG A 174 -11.75 19.59 11.24
N PRO A 175 -11.49 18.25 11.41
CA PRO A 175 -11.89 17.43 12.58
C PRO A 175 -10.83 16.49 13.24
N HIS A 176 -10.89 16.43 14.60
CA HIS A 176 -10.46 15.39 15.59
C HIS A 176 -9.02 14.83 15.56
N VAL A 177 -8.31 14.47 16.65
CA VAL A 177 -8.43 14.52 18.13
C VAL A 177 -7.22 15.34 18.62
N ALA A 178 -7.45 16.37 19.42
CA ALA A 178 -6.39 17.06 20.15
C ALA A 178 -6.34 16.43 21.55
N GLU A 179 -5.36 15.56 21.80
CA GLU A 179 -5.05 15.20 23.18
C GLU A 179 -4.16 16.30 23.77
N GLU A 180 -4.67 16.96 24.80
CA GLU A 180 -3.87 17.88 25.61
C GLU A 180 -3.00 17.05 26.55
N GLU A 181 -1.73 16.84 26.20
CA GLU A 181 -0.74 16.31 27.16
C GLU A 181 -0.39 17.43 28.16
N LYS A 182 -1.00 17.42 29.36
CA LYS A 182 -0.55 18.26 30.48
C LYS A 182 0.77 17.70 31.00
N LYS A 183 1.90 18.29 30.57
CA LYS A 183 3.18 18.13 31.27
C LYS A 183 3.34 19.28 32.23
N GLU A 184 3.45 18.97 33.53
CA GLU A 184 3.87 19.94 34.55
C GLU A 184 5.15 20.63 34.06
N ASP A 185 5.04 21.95 33.90
CA ASP A 185 6.10 22.94 33.62
C ASP A 185 6.65 23.17 32.20
N LYS A 186 6.05 22.68 31.10
CA LYS A 186 6.42 23.15 29.73
C LYS A 186 5.22 23.32 28.79
N LYS A 187 5.31 24.34 27.91
CA LYS A 187 4.33 24.77 26.88
C LYS A 187 3.38 23.65 26.42
N GLU A 188 2.08 23.92 26.42
CA GLU A 188 1.03 23.05 25.85
C GLU A 188 1.38 22.70 24.39
N GLU A 189 1.79 21.45 24.17
CA GLU A 189 1.95 20.86 22.83
C GLU A 189 0.68 20.09 22.49
N ILE A 190 0.04 20.43 21.38
CA ILE A 190 -1.16 19.73 20.91
C ILE A 190 -0.71 18.65 19.93
N LYS A 191 -1.05 17.38 20.21
CA LYS A 191 -0.90 16.27 19.25
C LYS A 191 -2.09 16.31 18.29
N PHE A 192 -1.82 16.44 17.01
CA PHE A 192 -2.81 16.31 15.95
C PHE A 192 -2.64 14.97 15.25
N THR A 193 -3.74 14.44 14.72
CA THR A 193 -3.75 13.25 13.87
C THR A 193 -4.55 13.54 12.61
N ALA A 194 -4.20 12.88 11.51
CA ALA A 194 -4.95 12.93 10.25
C ALA A 194 -4.85 11.57 9.58
N THR A 195 -5.98 11.05 9.12
CA THR A 195 -6.02 9.83 8.31
C THR A 195 -5.44 10.08 6.90
N LEU A 196 -5.26 9.02 6.12
CA LEU A 196 -4.96 9.14 4.69
C LEU A 196 -6.00 10.00 3.95
N GLU A 197 -7.26 9.94 4.37
CA GLU A 197 -8.35 10.77 3.83
C GLU A 197 -8.16 12.26 4.09
N GLU A 198 -7.58 12.58 5.22
CA GLU A 198 -7.39 13.94 5.70
C GLU A 198 -5.99 14.49 5.40
N LYS A 199 -5.15 13.73 4.68
CA LYS A 199 -3.76 14.10 4.38
C LYS A 199 -3.63 15.51 3.81
N HIS A 200 -4.59 15.97 3.01
CA HIS A 200 -4.56 17.33 2.41
C HIS A 200 -4.79 18.47 3.41
N TYR A 201 -5.23 18.17 4.64
CA TYR A 201 -5.33 19.15 5.72
C TYR A 201 -4.03 19.32 6.52
N ILE A 202 -3.05 18.42 6.33
CA ILE A 202 -1.76 18.53 6.99
C ILE A 202 -1.02 19.72 6.40
N SER A 203 -0.73 20.71 7.24
CA SER A 203 0.02 21.91 6.85
C SER A 203 1.41 21.54 6.34
N GLU A 204 1.87 22.20 5.27
CA GLU A 204 3.26 22.07 4.81
C GLU A 204 4.30 22.50 5.88
N MET A 205 3.85 23.26 6.90
CA MET A 205 4.66 23.70 8.04
C MET A 205 4.66 22.68 9.20
N ALA A 206 3.97 21.54 9.09
CA ALA A 206 3.96 20.51 10.12
C ALA A 206 5.37 19.90 10.27
N GLN A 207 5.89 19.91 11.50
CA GLN A 207 7.18 19.33 11.86
C GLN A 207 6.96 18.00 12.59
N ASP A 208 7.97 17.12 12.52
CA ASP A 208 7.99 15.82 13.22
C ASP A 208 6.77 14.93 12.94
N ILE A 209 6.29 14.89 11.68
CA ILE A 209 5.20 14.01 11.28
C ILE A 209 5.61 12.55 11.49
N LYS A 210 4.93 11.87 12.40
CA LYS A 210 5.00 10.43 12.59
C LYS A 210 3.91 9.76 11.77
N VAL A 211 4.22 8.60 11.20
CA VAL A 211 3.24 7.78 10.48
C VAL A 211 2.98 6.54 11.33
N GLU A 212 1.76 6.43 11.82
CA GLU A 212 1.23 5.25 12.51
C GLU A 212 0.25 4.57 11.56
N ASP A 213 0.33 3.25 11.40
CA ASP A 213 -0.55 2.56 10.46
C ASP A 213 -1.86 2.17 11.15
N LEU A 214 -3.01 2.43 10.51
CA LEU A 214 -4.30 1.86 10.90
C LEU A 214 -4.86 1.04 9.73
N ASN A 215 -4.14 -0.04 9.38
CA ASN A 215 -4.63 -1.00 8.42
C ASN A 215 -5.72 -1.90 9.05
N PHE A 216 -6.42 -2.68 8.22
CA PHE A 216 -7.44 -3.63 8.64
C PHE A 216 -7.00 -4.52 9.81
N CYS A 217 -5.75 -4.98 9.80
CA CYS A 217 -5.26 -5.88 10.82
C CYS A 217 -5.07 -5.20 12.17
N ASN A 218 -4.63 -3.94 12.16
CA ASN A 218 -4.46 -3.16 13.38
C ASN A 218 -5.82 -2.93 14.06
N SER A 219 -6.89 -2.70 13.27
CA SER A 219 -8.26 -2.67 13.80
C SER A 219 -8.66 -4.00 14.46
N ARG A 220 -8.36 -5.14 13.82
CA ARG A 220 -8.62 -6.47 14.43
C ARG A 220 -7.83 -6.70 15.71
N ILE A 221 -6.59 -6.22 15.77
CA ILE A 221 -5.74 -6.32 16.96
C ILE A 221 -6.31 -5.47 18.10
N SER A 222 -6.74 -4.23 17.81
CA SER A 222 -7.37 -3.35 18.82
C SER A 222 -8.72 -3.86 19.34
N ASP A 223 -9.41 -4.68 18.55
CA ASP A 223 -10.62 -5.38 18.99
C ASP A 223 -10.30 -6.46 20.04
N LEU A 224 -9.11 -7.06 19.99
CA LEU A 224 -8.67 -8.16 20.84
C LEU A 224 -7.98 -7.69 22.13
N MET A 225 -7.12 -6.68 22.05
CA MET A 225 -6.32 -6.27 23.19
C MET A 225 -5.90 -4.81 23.08
N ASP A 226 -5.86 -4.14 24.24
CA ASP A 226 -5.28 -2.80 24.34
C ASP A 226 -3.77 -2.85 24.03
N MET A 227 -3.32 -1.96 23.15
CA MET A 227 -1.92 -1.89 22.73
C MET A 227 -1.01 -1.46 23.89
N GLU A 228 -1.49 -0.61 24.82
CA GLU A 228 -0.71 -0.19 25.98
C GLU A 228 -0.44 -1.37 26.92
N GLU A 229 -1.46 -2.20 27.18
CA GLU A 229 -1.32 -3.42 27.98
C GLU A 229 -0.32 -4.40 27.34
N LEU A 230 -0.35 -4.52 26.00
CA LEU A 230 0.61 -5.35 25.29
C LEU A 230 2.04 -4.79 25.39
N THR A 231 2.22 -3.48 25.29
CA THR A 231 3.52 -2.82 25.49
C THR A 231 4.03 -3.04 26.92
N ASP A 232 3.19 -2.89 27.93
CA ASP A 232 3.58 -3.10 29.32
C ASP A 232 3.99 -4.55 29.62
N LEU A 233 3.37 -5.52 28.96
CA LEU A 233 3.80 -6.91 28.99
C LEU A 233 5.18 -7.11 28.35
N MET A 234 5.46 -6.44 27.23
CA MET A 234 6.75 -6.52 26.54
C MET A 234 7.88 -5.84 27.31
N ASP A 235 7.58 -4.71 27.95
CA ASP A 235 8.53 -3.94 28.76
C ASP A 235 8.75 -4.52 30.16
N GLY A 236 7.95 -5.53 30.55
CA GLY A 236 8.02 -6.16 31.86
C GLY A 236 7.51 -5.27 33.01
N LYS A 237 6.65 -4.29 32.71
CA LYS A 237 6.05 -3.43 33.75
C LYS A 237 4.99 -4.16 34.59
N ASN A 238 4.43 -5.24 34.05
CA ASN A 238 3.40 -6.06 34.70
C ASN A 238 3.95 -7.17 35.62
N VAL A 239 5.22 -7.12 35.98
CA VAL A 239 5.85 -8.14 36.85
C VAL A 239 5.34 -8.01 38.29
N ILE A 240 4.91 -9.14 38.86
CA ILE A 240 4.44 -9.21 40.25
C ILE A 240 5.65 -9.11 41.20
N PRO A 241 5.71 -8.10 42.09
CA PRO A 241 6.81 -7.96 43.05
C PRO A 241 6.81 -9.09 44.09
N GLY A 242 7.98 -9.66 44.39
CA GLY A 242 8.18 -10.56 45.54
C GLY A 242 8.13 -12.07 45.27
N GLY A 243 8.06 -12.52 44.01
CA GLY A 243 8.13 -13.94 43.63
C GLY A 243 9.54 -14.45 43.29
N VAL A 244 9.78 -15.75 43.47
CA VAL A 244 11.04 -16.45 43.08
C VAL A 244 11.18 -16.55 41.55
N GLU A 245 10.08 -16.45 40.80
CA GLU A 245 10.00 -16.38 39.34
C GLU A 245 9.39 -15.04 38.89
N LYS A 246 9.87 -14.49 37.76
CA LYS A 246 9.26 -13.32 37.10
C LYS A 246 7.90 -13.70 36.51
N VAL A 247 6.86 -13.67 37.33
CA VAL A 247 5.47 -13.84 36.89
C VAL A 247 4.89 -12.48 36.59
N SER A 248 4.28 -12.32 35.42
CA SER A 248 3.56 -11.09 35.06
C SER A 248 2.06 -11.33 35.05
N THR A 249 1.29 -10.33 35.48
CA THR A 249 -0.16 -10.31 35.30
C THR A 249 -0.49 -10.00 33.84
N ILE A 250 -1.51 -10.67 33.30
CA ILE A 250 -2.04 -10.44 31.97
C ILE A 250 -3.50 -10.02 32.11
N LYS A 251 -3.83 -8.84 31.60
CA LYS A 251 -5.19 -8.33 31.57
C LYS A 251 -5.73 -8.37 30.14
N ILE A 252 -6.86 -9.02 29.94
CA ILE A 252 -7.54 -9.09 28.64
C ILE A 252 -8.87 -8.35 28.77
N LYS A 253 -9.01 -7.28 27.98
CA LYS A 253 -10.26 -6.56 27.80
C LYS A 253 -10.44 -6.34 26.30
N THR A 254 -11.40 -7.04 25.71
CA THR A 254 -11.71 -6.94 24.28
C THR A 254 -12.64 -5.76 24.00
N ASN A 255 -12.54 -5.22 22.79
CA ASN A 255 -13.39 -4.15 22.26
C ASN A 255 -14.40 -4.68 21.22
N LEU A 256 -14.75 -5.97 21.28
CA LEU A 256 -15.63 -6.63 20.30
C LEU A 256 -17.06 -6.04 20.29
N CYS A 257 -17.53 -5.55 21.43
CA CYS A 257 -18.88 -4.97 21.57
C CYS A 257 -18.94 -3.44 21.37
N SER A 258 -17.81 -2.75 21.30
CA SER A 258 -17.76 -1.33 20.92
C SER A 258 -17.74 -1.13 19.40
N GLY A 259 -17.48 -2.20 18.63
CA GLY A 259 -17.50 -2.24 17.17
C GLY A 259 -18.92 -2.18 16.62
N ASN A 260 -19.53 -1.00 16.61
CA ASN A 260 -20.74 -0.77 15.82
C ASN A 260 -20.39 -0.73 14.32
N LEU A 261 -20.34 -1.89 13.67
CA LEU A 261 -20.29 -1.96 12.21
C LEU A 261 -21.56 -1.37 11.56
N ASN A 262 -22.65 -1.19 12.32
CA ASN A 262 -23.96 -0.74 11.84
C ASN A 262 -24.43 0.65 12.34
N ASN A 263 -23.72 1.37 13.22
CA ASN A 263 -24.14 2.72 13.63
C ASN A 263 -23.64 3.78 12.65
N ASN A 264 -24.24 3.79 11.47
CA ASN A 264 -24.30 5.02 10.70
C ASN A 264 -25.57 5.75 11.10
N ASN A 265 -25.44 6.93 11.71
CA ASN A 265 -26.48 7.96 11.77
C ASN A 265 -26.81 8.54 10.37
N GLU A 266 -26.69 7.73 9.33
CA GLU A 266 -27.05 8.03 7.95
C GLU A 266 -28.07 6.98 7.53
N GLY A 267 -29.30 7.42 7.23
CA GLY A 267 -30.48 6.58 7.02
C GLY A 267 -30.47 5.62 5.81
N TYR A 268 -29.36 4.95 5.53
CA TYR A 268 -29.21 3.89 4.53
C TYR A 268 -28.52 2.65 5.11
N SER A 269 -29.34 1.71 5.60
CA SER A 269 -28.96 0.40 6.14
C SER A 269 -28.53 -0.60 5.06
N ARG A 270 -27.50 -0.31 4.25
CA ARG A 270 -26.91 -1.38 3.42
C ARG A 270 -25.94 -2.20 4.29
N LYS A 271 -26.09 -3.54 4.26
CA LYS A 271 -25.15 -4.45 4.92
C LYS A 271 -23.73 -4.21 4.36
N LYS A 272 -22.75 -4.03 5.25
CA LYS A 272 -21.35 -3.86 4.84
C LYS A 272 -20.79 -5.16 4.27
N THR A 273 -19.86 -5.01 3.34
CA THR A 273 -19.25 -6.10 2.57
C THR A 273 -17.74 -5.97 2.63
N VAL A 274 -17.00 -7.02 2.25
CA VAL A 274 -15.54 -6.98 2.17
C VAL A 274 -15.05 -5.84 1.26
N TYR A 275 -15.85 -5.45 0.26
CA TYR A 275 -15.57 -4.30 -0.59
C TYR A 275 -15.47 -2.96 0.16
N ASP A 276 -16.08 -2.87 1.36
CA ASP A 276 -16.08 -1.67 2.19
C ASP A 276 -14.87 -1.60 3.14
N LEU A 277 -14.02 -2.63 3.17
CA LEU A 277 -12.76 -2.61 3.91
C LEU A 277 -11.72 -1.73 3.17
N PRO A 278 -10.86 -0.99 3.89
CA PRO A 278 -9.83 -0.14 3.27
C PRO A 278 -9.00 -0.92 2.26
N GLY A 279 -8.83 -0.40 1.03
CA GLY A 279 -8.01 -0.97 -0.04
C GLY A 279 -8.65 -2.07 -0.90
N PHE A 280 -9.83 -2.59 -0.55
CA PHE A 280 -10.47 -3.66 -1.34
C PHE A 280 -11.03 -3.18 -2.69
N ALA A 281 -11.49 -1.94 -2.77
CA ALA A 281 -11.99 -1.37 -4.02
C ALA A 281 -10.87 -1.25 -5.06
N GLU A 282 -9.71 -0.77 -4.62
CA GLU A 282 -8.48 -0.63 -5.39
C GLU A 282 -7.87 -1.99 -5.71
N LEU A 283 -7.86 -2.94 -4.77
CA LEU A 283 -7.47 -4.33 -5.04
C LEU A 283 -8.34 -4.94 -6.15
N SER A 284 -9.66 -4.73 -6.13
CA SER A 284 -10.54 -5.20 -7.20
C SER A 284 -10.16 -4.60 -8.55
N ARG A 285 -9.60 -3.38 -8.57
CA ARG A 285 -9.19 -2.71 -9.79
C ARG A 285 -7.97 -3.37 -10.42
N LEU A 286 -7.05 -3.90 -9.63
CA LEU A 286 -5.83 -4.58 -10.10
C LEU A 286 -6.08 -5.88 -10.89
N TYR A 287 -7.32 -6.37 -10.97
CA TYR A 287 -7.66 -7.51 -11.84
C TYR A 287 -7.98 -7.11 -13.28
N TYR A 288 -8.25 -5.84 -13.55
CA TYR A 288 -8.58 -5.37 -14.89
C TYR A 288 -7.31 -5.04 -15.68
N ASP A 289 -6.88 -5.98 -16.52
CA ASP A 289 -5.71 -5.90 -17.41
C ASP A 289 -6.09 -5.70 -18.89
N GLY A 290 -7.35 -5.91 -19.25
CA GLY A 290 -7.85 -5.72 -20.62
C GLY A 290 -8.28 -4.28 -20.91
N TYR A 291 -7.52 -3.59 -21.76
CA TYR A 291 -7.84 -2.23 -22.19
C TYR A 291 -8.78 -2.19 -23.40
N ASN A 292 -9.87 -1.47 -23.26
CA ASN A 292 -10.85 -1.17 -24.29
C ASN A 292 -10.53 0.15 -24.98
N SER A 293 -9.89 0.06 -26.14
CA SER A 293 -9.46 1.21 -26.94
C SER A 293 -10.58 2.14 -27.38
N SER A 294 -11.81 1.63 -27.53
CA SER A 294 -12.98 2.43 -27.92
C SER A 294 -13.52 3.25 -26.75
N LYS A 295 -13.41 2.73 -25.52
CA LYS A 295 -13.91 3.37 -24.30
C LYS A 295 -12.84 4.10 -23.50
N GLY A 296 -11.57 3.82 -23.74
CA GLY A 296 -10.47 4.45 -23.04
C GLY A 296 -10.07 3.80 -21.70
N ARG A 297 -10.58 2.59 -21.38
CA ARG A 297 -10.52 1.96 -20.03
C ARG A 297 -9.90 0.60 -20.00
N PHE A 298 -9.31 0.24 -18.86
CA PHE A 298 -9.29 -1.16 -18.42
C PHE A 298 -10.70 -1.57 -17.94
N ASP A 299 -11.55 -2.16 -18.78
CA ASP A 299 -12.89 -2.61 -18.37
C ASP A 299 -13.12 -4.11 -18.56
N ARG A 300 -12.03 -4.83 -18.86
CA ARG A 300 -12.02 -6.28 -19.05
C ARG A 300 -10.91 -6.89 -18.21
N MET A 301 -11.13 -8.13 -17.83
CA MET A 301 -10.13 -9.00 -17.24
C MET A 301 -9.73 -10.02 -18.30
N SER A 302 -8.47 -10.43 -18.34
CA SER A 302 -8.05 -11.64 -19.04
C SER A 302 -8.66 -12.86 -18.35
N ALA A 303 -8.78 -13.97 -19.10
CA ALA A 303 -9.29 -15.22 -18.54
C ALA A 303 -8.52 -15.66 -17.28
N ALA A 304 -7.19 -15.45 -17.27
CA ALA A 304 -6.35 -15.73 -16.12
C ALA A 304 -6.73 -14.89 -14.88
N ASN A 305 -6.93 -13.58 -15.07
CA ASN A 305 -7.34 -12.69 -13.98
C ASN A 305 -8.78 -12.93 -13.52
N GLU A 306 -9.69 -13.29 -14.42
CA GLU A 306 -11.06 -13.69 -14.04
C GLU A 306 -11.06 -14.94 -13.17
N GLU A 307 -10.27 -15.95 -13.55
CA GLU A 307 -10.15 -17.18 -12.78
C GLU A 307 -9.48 -16.95 -11.43
N GLU A 308 -8.40 -16.17 -11.39
CA GLU A 308 -7.73 -15.76 -10.16
C GLU A 308 -8.68 -15.01 -9.23
N LYS A 309 -9.40 -14.02 -9.75
CA LYS A 309 -10.38 -13.26 -8.97
C LYS A 309 -11.46 -14.18 -8.41
N LYS A 310 -12.00 -15.08 -9.21
CA LYS A 310 -13.03 -16.03 -8.78
C LYS A 310 -12.54 -16.92 -7.63
N ARG A 311 -11.32 -17.45 -7.73
CA ARG A 311 -10.71 -18.24 -6.65
C ARG A 311 -10.53 -17.42 -5.37
N ASN A 312 -10.04 -16.19 -5.49
CA ASN A 312 -9.82 -15.31 -4.35
C ASN A 312 -11.13 -14.86 -3.69
N VAL A 313 -12.16 -14.58 -4.49
CA VAL A 313 -13.51 -14.26 -4.00
C VAL A 313 -14.10 -15.44 -3.20
N ALA A 314 -14.01 -16.67 -3.72
CA ALA A 314 -14.48 -17.86 -3.01
C ALA A 314 -13.72 -18.09 -1.69
N LEU A 315 -12.39 -17.94 -1.72
CA LEU A 315 -11.54 -18.07 -0.52
C LEU A 315 -11.90 -17.05 0.55
N LEU A 316 -12.04 -15.77 0.18
CA LEU A 316 -12.41 -14.71 1.10
C LEU A 316 -13.84 -14.89 1.61
N TYR A 317 -14.77 -15.35 0.79
CA TYR A 317 -16.12 -15.65 1.24
C TYR A 317 -16.11 -16.68 2.38
N THR A 318 -15.46 -17.82 2.18
CA THR A 318 -15.36 -18.84 3.23
C THR A 318 -14.64 -18.33 4.48
N LEU A 319 -13.62 -17.48 4.31
CA LEU A 319 -12.90 -16.93 5.45
C LEU A 319 -13.75 -15.96 6.29
N PHE A 320 -14.43 -15.01 5.64
CA PHE A 320 -15.18 -13.94 6.31
C PHE A 320 -16.58 -14.37 6.77
N THR A 321 -17.16 -15.41 6.17
CA THR A 321 -18.50 -15.90 6.54
C THR A 321 -18.48 -17.21 7.32
N GLY A 322 -17.36 -17.94 7.30
CA GLY A 322 -17.28 -19.30 7.84
C GLY A 322 -17.94 -20.38 6.97
N ASP A 323 -18.68 -20.00 5.91
CA ASP A 323 -19.38 -20.94 5.04
C ASP A 323 -18.42 -21.57 4.02
N LYS A 324 -18.27 -22.90 4.12
CA LYS A 324 -17.40 -23.70 3.26
C LYS A 324 -17.98 -23.95 1.87
N ASN A 325 -19.26 -23.63 1.64
CA ASN A 325 -19.98 -23.86 0.40
C ASN A 325 -20.43 -22.52 -0.21
N PRO A 326 -19.51 -21.70 -0.73
CA PRO A 326 -19.86 -20.42 -1.33
C PRO A 326 -20.90 -20.59 -2.46
N PRO A 327 -21.95 -19.75 -2.50
CA PRO A 327 -22.91 -19.71 -3.61
C PRO A 327 -22.22 -19.62 -4.98
N LYS A 328 -22.77 -20.32 -5.98
CA LYS A 328 -22.18 -20.45 -7.33
C LYS A 328 -22.13 -19.13 -8.11
N ASP A 329 -22.92 -18.16 -7.69
CA ASP A 329 -23.13 -16.86 -8.31
C ASP A 329 -22.26 -15.74 -7.73
N ILE A 330 -21.48 -15.99 -6.67
CA ILE A 330 -20.55 -15.01 -6.10
C ILE A 330 -19.43 -14.72 -7.10
N LYS A 331 -19.32 -13.45 -7.51
CA LYS A 331 -18.36 -12.99 -8.54
C LYS A 331 -17.53 -11.78 -8.11
N SER A 332 -17.92 -11.13 -7.03
CA SER A 332 -17.36 -9.85 -6.60
C SER A 332 -17.07 -9.84 -5.10
N PHE A 333 -16.09 -9.03 -4.69
CA PHE A 333 -15.88 -8.75 -3.26
C PHE A 333 -17.08 -8.03 -2.62
N LYS A 334 -17.95 -7.41 -3.44
CA LYS A 334 -19.23 -6.83 -3.00
C LYS A 334 -20.25 -7.88 -2.59
N ASP A 335 -20.08 -9.12 -3.02
CA ASP A 335 -20.99 -10.22 -2.73
C ASP A 335 -20.61 -10.92 -1.41
N ILE A 336 -19.51 -10.50 -0.77
CA ILE A 336 -19.00 -11.10 0.47
C ILE A 336 -19.45 -10.21 1.64
N PRO A 337 -20.45 -10.64 2.44
CA PRO A 337 -20.88 -9.87 3.59
C PRO A 337 -19.78 -9.83 4.66
N LEU A 338 -19.64 -8.71 5.35
CA LEU A 338 -18.91 -8.70 6.61
C LEU A 338 -19.80 -9.31 7.68
N HIS A 339 -19.25 -10.28 8.41
CA HIS A 339 -19.90 -10.83 9.58
C HIS A 339 -19.75 -9.84 10.75
N SER A 340 -20.86 -9.46 11.37
CA SER A 340 -20.86 -8.58 12.53
C SER A 340 -20.82 -9.44 13.78
N PHE A 341 -19.69 -9.43 14.50
CA PHE A 341 -19.57 -10.21 15.73
C PHE A 341 -20.58 -9.80 16.81
N SER A 342 -21.09 -8.57 16.76
CA SER A 342 -22.19 -8.12 17.63
C SER A 342 -23.55 -8.77 17.34
N GLU A 343 -23.73 -9.43 16.19
CA GLU A 343 -24.96 -10.19 15.89
C GLU A 343 -24.92 -11.60 16.55
N ASP A 344 -23.73 -12.16 16.74
CA ASP A 344 -23.52 -13.49 17.32
C ASP A 344 -23.14 -13.45 18.82
N VAL A 345 -22.81 -12.25 19.32
CA VAL A 345 -22.37 -11.99 20.68
C VAL A 345 -23.41 -11.08 21.32
N GLU A 346 -23.99 -11.48 22.47
CA GLU A 346 -24.91 -10.65 23.24
C GLU A 346 -24.20 -9.39 23.77
N CYS A 347 -24.04 -8.36 22.94
CA CYS A 347 -23.40 -7.09 23.28
C CYS A 347 -24.36 -6.07 23.89
N ASP A 348 -25.67 -6.31 23.79
CA ASP A 348 -26.72 -5.40 24.29
C ASP A 348 -26.79 -5.35 25.82
N ASN A 349 -26.17 -6.32 26.51
CA ASN A 349 -26.10 -6.35 27.96
C ASN A 349 -24.76 -5.77 28.46
N MET A 350 -24.79 -4.78 29.34
CA MET A 350 -23.61 -4.25 30.03
C MET A 350 -22.86 -5.35 30.83
N ASP A 351 -23.59 -6.39 31.28
CA ASP A 351 -23.02 -7.56 31.97
C ASP A 351 -22.57 -8.69 31.03
N SER A 352 -22.56 -8.45 29.72
CA SER A 352 -22.08 -9.40 28.71
C SER A 352 -20.69 -9.91 29.10
N ILE A 353 -20.50 -11.22 28.99
CA ILE A 353 -19.21 -11.87 29.22
C ILE A 353 -18.11 -11.26 28.34
N PHE A 354 -18.45 -10.72 27.17
CA PHE A 354 -17.50 -10.10 26.24
C PHE A 354 -17.11 -8.65 26.59
N ASN A 355 -17.82 -8.01 27.53
CA ASN A 355 -17.49 -6.68 28.07
C ASN A 355 -16.65 -6.77 29.36
N LYS A 356 -16.45 -7.97 29.91
CA LYS A 356 -15.71 -8.18 31.15
C LYS A 356 -14.21 -8.14 30.92
N THR A 357 -13.48 -7.75 31.97
CA THR A 357 -12.03 -7.85 32.01
C THR A 357 -11.63 -9.20 32.62
N TYR A 358 -10.79 -9.93 31.90
CA TYR A 358 -10.26 -11.22 32.31
C TYR A 358 -8.82 -11.04 32.78
N MET A 359 -8.54 -11.46 34.01
CA MET A 359 -7.19 -11.42 34.58
C MET A 359 -6.62 -12.82 34.68
N GLY A 360 -5.35 -12.95 34.28
CA GLY A 360 -4.55 -14.16 34.39
C GLY A 360 -3.08 -13.81 34.58
N THR A 361 -2.22 -14.79 34.43
CA THR A 361 -0.78 -14.66 34.62
C THR A 361 -0.01 -15.38 33.53
N THR A 362 1.31 -15.15 33.47
CA THR A 362 2.21 -15.89 32.59
C THR A 362 2.33 -17.39 32.90
N LYS A 363 1.68 -17.89 33.97
CA LYS A 363 1.54 -19.33 34.25
C LYS A 363 0.30 -19.95 33.58
N ASP A 364 -0.66 -19.13 33.20
CA ASP A 364 -1.92 -19.59 32.62
C ASP A 364 -1.77 -19.77 31.12
N LYS A 365 -1.69 -21.04 30.69
CA LYS A 365 -1.40 -21.38 29.29
C LYS A 365 -2.32 -20.67 28.29
N LEU A 366 -3.63 -20.60 28.57
CA LEU A 366 -4.58 -19.95 27.66
C LEU A 366 -4.31 -18.43 27.52
N PHE A 367 -3.90 -17.76 28.59
CA PHE A 367 -3.54 -16.33 28.54
C PHE A 367 -2.24 -16.10 27.77
N VAL A 368 -1.25 -16.99 27.93
CA VAL A 368 0.00 -16.94 27.16
C VAL A 368 -0.27 -17.20 25.68
N ASP A 369 -1.02 -18.26 25.35
CA ASP A 369 -1.40 -18.62 23.98
C ASP A 369 -2.17 -17.46 23.31
N TYR A 370 -3.04 -16.75 24.05
CA TYR A 370 -3.77 -15.57 23.58
C TYR A 370 -2.81 -14.43 23.21
N VAL A 371 -1.96 -14.01 24.16
CA VAL A 371 -1.00 -12.91 23.96
C VAL A 371 -0.02 -13.22 22.83
N ASP A 372 0.45 -14.46 22.72
CA ASP A 372 1.36 -14.87 21.66
C ASP A 372 0.69 -14.85 20.27
N MET A 373 -0.61 -15.17 20.19
CA MET A 373 -1.36 -15.02 18.94
C MET A 373 -1.51 -13.54 18.54
N VAL A 374 -1.79 -12.65 19.49
CA VAL A 374 -1.86 -11.20 19.24
C VAL A 374 -0.49 -10.66 18.78
N LYS A 375 0.61 -11.04 19.44
CA LYS A 375 1.98 -10.67 19.02
C LYS A 375 2.29 -11.17 17.61
N LYS A 376 1.89 -12.40 17.28
CA LYS A 376 2.04 -12.96 15.94
C LYS A 376 1.29 -12.13 14.90
N MET A 377 0.05 -11.72 15.17
CA MET A 377 -0.73 -10.87 14.27
C MET A 377 -0.01 -9.55 13.97
N ILE A 378 0.54 -8.89 14.99
CA ILE A 378 1.33 -7.66 14.84
C ILE A 378 2.58 -7.90 13.98
N PHE A 379 3.35 -8.93 14.30
CA PHE A 379 4.57 -9.27 13.58
C PHE A 379 4.31 -9.56 12.09
N VAL A 380 3.30 -10.40 11.81
CA VAL A 380 2.92 -10.76 10.43
C VAL A 380 2.38 -9.54 9.68
N SER A 381 1.57 -8.69 10.32
CA SER A 381 1.06 -7.43 9.74
C SER A 381 2.23 -6.52 9.31
N ASN A 382 3.21 -6.32 10.20
CA ASN A 382 4.40 -5.51 9.91
C ASN A 382 5.27 -6.09 8.80
N MET A 383 5.44 -7.41 8.76
CA MET A 383 6.16 -8.06 7.65
C MET A 383 5.47 -7.82 6.30
N ILE A 384 4.16 -8.01 6.25
CA ILE A 384 3.37 -7.81 5.02
C ILE A 384 3.41 -6.35 4.58
N ARG A 385 3.34 -5.41 5.54
CA ARG A 385 3.54 -3.98 5.29
C ARG A 385 4.88 -3.72 4.61
N ASN A 386 5.97 -4.22 5.17
CA ASN A 386 7.30 -3.99 4.61
C ASN A 386 7.40 -4.54 3.17
N SER A 387 6.80 -5.70 2.89
CA SER A 387 6.74 -6.23 1.52
C SER A 387 5.92 -5.37 0.55
N LEU A 388 4.88 -4.66 1.03
CA LEU A 388 4.17 -3.69 0.19
C LEU A 388 5.03 -2.44 -0.08
N LEU A 389 5.78 -1.96 0.92
CA LEU A 389 6.71 -0.84 0.75
C LEU A 389 7.86 -1.19 -0.19
N GLU A 390 8.37 -2.42 -0.15
CA GLU A 390 9.36 -2.90 -1.12
C GLU A 390 8.86 -2.82 -2.57
N ILE A 391 7.54 -2.98 -2.81
CA ILE A 391 6.98 -2.75 -4.15
C ILE A 391 7.01 -1.26 -4.51
N ILE A 392 6.72 -0.38 -3.56
CA ILE A 392 6.82 1.08 -3.77
C ILE A 392 8.27 1.48 -4.08
N ASP A 393 9.26 0.92 -3.38
CA ASP A 393 10.68 1.19 -3.59
C ASP A 393 11.18 0.72 -4.97
N LYS A 394 10.58 -0.35 -5.52
CA LYS A 394 10.85 -0.80 -6.90
C LYS A 394 10.24 0.12 -7.97
N ILE A 395 9.28 0.96 -7.60
CA ILE A 395 8.61 1.90 -8.51
C ILE A 395 9.24 3.29 -8.43
N PHE A 396 9.50 3.77 -7.22
CA PHE A 396 9.97 5.11 -6.94
C PHE A 396 11.38 5.08 -6.35
N ILE A 397 12.32 5.68 -7.07
CA ILE A 397 13.71 5.80 -6.66
C ILE A 397 14.01 7.24 -6.23
N ARG A 398 14.99 7.40 -5.34
CA ARG A 398 15.50 8.72 -4.94
C ARG A 398 16.15 9.41 -6.14
N ASN A 399 15.79 10.67 -6.36
CA ASN A 399 16.37 11.51 -7.40
C ASN A 399 17.55 12.28 -6.83
N ASP A 400 18.75 11.70 -6.89
CA ASP A 400 19.98 12.33 -6.39
C ASP A 400 20.41 13.58 -7.20
N THR A 401 19.78 13.85 -8.35
CA THR A 401 20.07 15.04 -9.17
C THR A 401 19.29 16.29 -8.75
N GLY A 402 18.44 16.18 -7.72
CA GLY A 402 17.57 17.24 -7.22
C GLY A 402 17.97 17.79 -5.84
N ALA A 403 19.27 17.89 -5.53
CA ALA A 403 19.66 18.89 -4.55
C ALA A 403 19.31 20.25 -5.16
N ASP A 404 18.27 20.90 -4.66
CA ASP A 404 18.07 22.33 -4.85
C ASP A 404 19.31 23.03 -4.27
N THR A 405 20.37 23.15 -5.07
CA THR A 405 21.33 24.24 -4.88
C THR A 405 20.58 25.49 -5.31
N GLY A 406 19.76 26.01 -4.38
CA GLY A 406 19.20 27.35 -4.49
C GLY A 406 20.36 28.32 -4.66
N ALA A 407 20.68 28.65 -5.91
CA ALA A 407 21.74 29.60 -6.25
C ALA A 407 21.38 31.05 -5.88
N ASP A 408 20.24 31.27 -5.22
CA ASP A 408 19.79 32.58 -4.74
C ASP A 408 19.50 32.59 -3.22
N ALA A 409 20.06 31.63 -2.44
CA ALA A 409 20.10 31.76 -1.00
C ALA A 409 21.21 32.75 -0.61
N GLY A 410 20.82 34.01 -0.41
CA GLY A 410 21.61 34.97 0.34
C GLY A 410 22.06 34.33 1.67
N ALA A 411 23.28 34.68 2.09
CA ALA A 411 23.96 34.13 3.25
C ALA A 411 23.26 34.53 4.57
N ASP A 412 22.08 33.98 4.84
CA ASP A 412 21.46 33.86 6.16
C ASP A 412 20.18 32.99 6.07
N ALA A 413 20.34 31.68 5.91
CA ALA A 413 19.24 30.74 6.08
C ALA A 413 19.80 29.45 6.71
N GLY A 414 19.31 29.13 7.91
CA GLY A 414 19.66 27.91 8.64
C GLY A 414 19.35 26.67 7.80
N ALA A 415 20.00 25.55 8.17
CA ALA A 415 19.92 24.26 7.49
C ALA A 415 18.47 23.85 7.19
N ASP A 416 18.00 24.22 5.99
CA ASP A 416 16.68 23.92 5.49
C ASP A 416 16.71 22.48 4.99
N THR A 417 15.80 21.67 5.53
CA THR A 417 15.69 20.24 5.25
C THR A 417 15.52 20.01 3.74
N VAL A 418 16.51 19.42 3.09
CA VAL A 418 16.40 18.97 1.70
C VAL A 418 15.28 17.93 1.65
N LYS A 419 14.10 18.30 1.11
CA LYS A 419 13.02 17.34 0.87
C LYS A 419 13.52 16.30 -0.12
N GLU A 420 13.60 15.04 0.31
CA GLU A 420 14.00 13.95 -0.56
C GLU A 420 13.01 13.85 -1.74
N LYS A 421 13.52 14.07 -2.95
CA LYS A 421 12.71 14.00 -4.17
C LYS A 421 12.75 12.59 -4.72
N TYR A 422 11.58 11.99 -4.94
CA TYR A 422 11.43 10.68 -5.58
C TYR A 422 11.00 10.82 -7.03
N VAL A 423 11.34 9.84 -7.87
CA VAL A 423 10.95 9.76 -9.28
C VAL A 423 10.66 8.30 -9.66
N ILE A 424 9.74 8.06 -10.61
CA ILE A 424 9.52 6.71 -11.16
C ILE A 424 10.81 6.21 -11.79
N ASP A 425 11.22 5.00 -11.44
CA ASP A 425 12.41 4.34 -11.99
C ASP A 425 12.33 4.32 -13.52
N HIS A 426 13.33 4.90 -14.19
CA HIS A 426 13.44 4.93 -15.65
C HIS A 426 13.64 3.54 -16.27
N THR A 427 14.00 2.54 -15.45
CA THR A 427 14.16 1.14 -15.85
C THR A 427 12.89 0.31 -15.67
N LEU A 428 11.87 0.85 -15.00
CA LEU A 428 10.58 0.17 -14.85
C LEU A 428 9.90 0.03 -16.22
N THR A 429 9.79 -1.22 -16.68
CA THR A 429 9.11 -1.56 -17.93
C THR A 429 7.65 -1.91 -17.67
N TYR A 430 6.84 -1.95 -18.72
CA TYR A 430 5.44 -2.39 -18.62
C TYR A 430 5.32 -3.84 -18.11
N GLU A 431 6.21 -4.73 -18.55
CA GLU A 431 6.24 -6.13 -18.10
C GLU A 431 6.65 -6.25 -16.64
N ALA A 432 7.67 -5.50 -16.21
CA ALA A 432 8.05 -5.42 -14.81
C ALA A 432 6.91 -4.87 -13.94
N LEU A 433 6.20 -3.84 -14.40
CA LEU A 433 5.04 -3.29 -13.71
C LEU A 433 3.91 -4.33 -13.57
N ASP A 434 3.62 -5.11 -14.61
CA ASP A 434 2.62 -6.17 -14.54
C ASP A 434 3.00 -7.25 -13.51
N ILE A 435 4.27 -7.59 -13.38
CA ILE A 435 4.78 -8.50 -12.33
C ILE A 435 4.54 -7.90 -10.95
N LEU A 436 4.87 -6.61 -10.74
CA LEU A 436 4.65 -5.92 -9.47
C LEU A 436 3.17 -5.85 -9.09
N ILE A 437 2.27 -5.66 -10.07
CA ILE A 437 0.81 -5.68 -9.83
C ILE A 437 0.37 -7.05 -9.32
N VAL A 438 0.83 -8.14 -9.93
CA VAL A 438 0.51 -9.51 -9.50
C VAL A 438 1.07 -9.78 -8.09
N GLU A 439 2.30 -9.33 -7.82
CA GLU A 439 2.94 -9.44 -6.50
C GLU A 439 2.13 -8.68 -5.43
N ALA A 440 1.77 -7.43 -5.70
CA ALA A 440 0.98 -6.60 -4.80
C ALA A 440 -0.38 -7.23 -4.48
N ARG A 441 -1.13 -7.74 -5.48
CA ARG A 441 -2.41 -8.43 -5.23
C ARG A 441 -2.25 -9.57 -4.22
N LYS A 442 -1.20 -10.37 -4.37
CA LYS A 442 -0.92 -11.51 -3.47
C LYS A 442 -0.59 -11.03 -2.06
N ILE A 443 0.24 -10.01 -1.91
CA ILE A 443 0.65 -9.47 -0.60
C ILE A 443 -0.55 -8.81 0.09
N ILE A 444 -1.33 -8.00 -0.63
CA ILE A 444 -2.56 -7.37 -0.12
C ILE A 444 -3.55 -8.44 0.35
N LEU A 445 -3.83 -9.46 -0.46
CA LEU A 445 -4.71 -10.57 -0.05
C LEU A 445 -4.16 -11.32 1.17
N LYS A 446 -2.85 -11.53 1.24
CA LYS A 446 -2.20 -12.16 2.39
C LYS A 446 -2.44 -11.38 3.68
N LEU A 447 -2.50 -10.05 3.64
CA LEU A 447 -2.83 -9.22 4.81
C LEU A 447 -4.19 -9.61 5.39
N TYR A 448 -5.25 -9.51 4.58
CA TYR A 448 -6.61 -9.80 5.05
C TYR A 448 -6.78 -11.27 5.42
N ILE A 449 -6.23 -12.19 4.61
CA ILE A 449 -6.38 -13.63 4.84
C ILE A 449 -5.70 -14.06 6.14
N SER A 450 -4.46 -13.63 6.35
CA SER A 450 -3.69 -14.02 7.54
C SER A 450 -4.30 -13.38 8.78
N CYS A 451 -4.66 -12.10 8.68
CA CYS A 451 -5.19 -11.38 9.83
C CYS A 451 -6.57 -11.89 10.26
N GLU A 452 -7.51 -12.07 9.32
CA GLU A 452 -8.84 -12.57 9.68
C GLU A 452 -8.76 -14.00 10.24
N ARG A 453 -7.90 -14.86 9.68
CA ARG A 453 -7.67 -16.21 10.20
C ARG A 453 -7.12 -16.19 11.62
N ASP A 454 -6.08 -15.41 11.86
CA ASP A 454 -5.43 -15.35 13.17
C ASP A 454 -6.36 -14.68 14.19
N PHE A 455 -7.12 -13.65 13.80
CA PHE A 455 -8.19 -13.05 14.61
C PHE A 455 -9.22 -14.10 15.06
N MET A 456 -9.74 -14.91 14.13
CA MET A 456 -10.69 -15.99 14.46
C MET A 456 -10.08 -17.08 15.35
N ASN A 457 -8.78 -17.35 15.22
CA ASN A 457 -8.09 -18.29 16.11
C ASN A 457 -7.93 -17.70 17.51
N THR A 458 -7.58 -16.41 17.62
CA THR A 458 -7.48 -15.70 18.90
C THR A 458 -8.83 -15.65 19.62
N LEU A 459 -9.93 -15.43 18.90
CA LEU A 459 -11.28 -15.47 19.48
C LEU A 459 -11.63 -16.83 20.08
N LYS A 460 -11.19 -17.95 19.47
CA LYS A 460 -11.40 -19.29 20.05
C LYS A 460 -10.64 -19.47 21.36
N ILE A 461 -9.42 -18.93 21.45
CA ILE A 461 -8.65 -18.95 22.70
C ILE A 461 -9.35 -18.10 23.75
N PHE A 462 -9.85 -16.91 23.37
CA PHE A 462 -10.62 -16.05 24.26
C PHE A 462 -11.86 -16.74 24.81
N GLN A 463 -12.62 -17.42 23.95
CA GLN A 463 -13.78 -18.19 24.37
C GLN A 463 -13.39 -19.28 25.39
N ALA A 464 -12.28 -19.99 25.18
CA ALA A 464 -11.78 -20.98 26.13
C ALA A 464 -11.37 -20.35 27.49
N ILE A 465 -10.81 -19.13 27.49
CA ILE A 465 -10.52 -18.36 28.72
C ILE A 465 -11.83 -18.07 29.47
N ILE A 466 -12.85 -17.58 28.77
CA ILE A 466 -14.16 -17.28 29.35
C ILE A 466 -14.77 -18.54 30.00
N GLU A 467 -14.84 -19.64 29.24
CA GLU A 467 -15.39 -20.92 29.70
C GLU A 467 -14.64 -21.44 30.94
N THR A 468 -13.30 -21.34 30.94
CA THR A 468 -12.47 -21.75 32.08
C THR A 468 -12.76 -20.91 33.32
N GLN A 469 -12.86 -19.58 33.20
CA GLN A 469 -13.16 -18.71 34.35
C GLN A 469 -14.57 -18.93 34.90
N ILE A 470 -15.56 -19.14 34.05
CA ILE A 470 -16.93 -19.47 34.48
C ILE A 470 -16.92 -20.78 35.28
N LEU A 471 -16.21 -21.80 34.79
CA LEU A 471 -16.09 -23.09 35.46
C LEU A 471 -15.40 -22.96 36.83
N GLU A 472 -14.28 -22.23 36.92
CA GLU A 472 -13.57 -22.02 38.18
C GLU A 472 -14.41 -21.23 39.20
N THR A 473 -15.12 -20.21 38.75
CA THR A 473 -16.02 -19.42 39.60
C THR A 473 -17.15 -20.30 40.14
N SER A 474 -17.76 -21.12 39.28
CA SER A 474 -18.82 -22.05 39.68
C SER A 474 -18.32 -23.09 40.70
N LYS A 475 -17.10 -23.64 40.50
CA LYS A 475 -16.49 -24.57 41.46
C LYS A 475 -16.23 -23.91 42.83
N ARG A 476 -15.80 -22.64 42.86
CA ARG A 476 -15.59 -21.91 44.12
C ARG A 476 -16.91 -21.68 44.85
N GLN A 477 -17.96 -21.28 44.14
CA GLN A 477 -19.30 -21.10 44.72
C GLN A 477 -19.86 -22.40 45.29
N ILE A 478 -19.70 -23.53 44.59
CA ILE A 478 -20.10 -24.85 45.10
C ILE A 478 -19.34 -25.18 46.39
N LYS A 479 -18.02 -24.98 46.42
CA LYS A 479 -17.20 -25.25 47.61
C LYS A 479 -17.56 -24.35 48.80
N GLU A 480 -17.90 -23.10 48.55
CA GLU A 480 -18.39 -22.18 49.60
C GLU A 480 -19.76 -22.61 50.14
N LEU A 481 -20.67 -23.05 49.25
CA LEU A 481 -21.97 -23.60 49.64
C LEU A 481 -21.80 -24.87 50.47
N GLU A 482 -20.97 -25.83 50.04
CA GLU A 482 -20.65 -27.05 50.80
C GLU A 482 -20.14 -26.71 52.20
N LYS A 483 -19.20 -25.76 52.31
CA LYS A 483 -18.67 -25.31 53.60
C LYS A 483 -19.73 -24.65 54.48
N SER A 484 -20.66 -23.89 53.90
CA SER A 484 -21.76 -23.27 54.65
C SER A 484 -22.74 -24.31 55.20
N ILE A 485 -23.04 -25.35 54.41
CA ILE A 485 -23.90 -26.46 54.81
C ILE A 485 -23.24 -27.26 55.94
N GLU A 486 -21.95 -27.60 55.81
CA GLU A 486 -21.19 -28.30 56.85
C GLU A 486 -21.16 -27.52 58.17
N ALA A 487 -21.03 -26.19 58.11
CA ALA A 487 -21.04 -25.34 59.28
C ALA A 487 -22.41 -25.30 59.98
N GLU A 488 -23.52 -25.36 59.24
CA GLU A 488 -24.87 -25.45 59.80
C GLU A 488 -25.13 -26.81 60.47
N TYR A 489 -24.63 -27.92 59.91
CA TYR A 489 -24.79 -29.25 60.52
C TYR A 489 -23.88 -29.50 61.73
N ALA A 490 -22.83 -28.69 61.92
CA ALA A 490 -21.91 -28.76 63.06
C ALA A 490 -22.33 -27.88 64.25
N ALA A 491 -23.35 -27.03 64.09
CA ALA A 491 -23.98 -26.22 65.13
C ALA A 491 -25.23 -26.91 65.68
#